data_AF-A0A6J7U653-F1
#
_entry.id   AF-A0A6J7U653-F1
#
_cell.length_a   1.000
_cell.length_b   1.000
_cell.length_c   1.000
_cell.angle_alpha   90.00
_cell.angle_beta   90.00
_cell.angle_gamma   90.00
#
_symmetry.space_group_name_H-M   'P 1'
#
loop_
_entity.id
_entity.type
_entity.pdbx_description
1 polymer ?
#
loop_
_entity_poly.entity_id
_entity_poly.type
_entity_poly.pdbx_seq_one_letter_code
_entity_poly.pdbx_strand_id
1 'polypeptide(L)'
;MLPDCTDAQGLACGAMALDPAAVAVRVGAILDLALVEEPTGLVILPVWSDSWFGSPVEAHGLRTRWGVASFALRWHGERPALLWEVIPGSGVDPTGSGPHFTAPGLDPSWSATGWTGEALLAPMGPVVVASQPEAASSTDDQTDPAQSAPVQSGPDQSAAETAANPQVEAPREGDSFT
;
A
#
# COMPACT_ATOMS: atom_id res chain seq x y z
N MET A 1 -30.35 37.24 -5.90
CA MET A 1 -30.10 37.36 -4.45
C MET A 1 -30.89 36.25 -3.77
N LEU A 2 -30.34 35.04 -3.72
CA LEU A 2 -30.84 33.97 -2.85
C LEU A 2 -30.08 34.09 -1.52
N PRO A 3 -30.72 33.81 -0.37
CA PRO A 3 -30.04 33.85 0.91
C PRO A 3 -29.00 32.72 1.00
N ASP A 4 -27.75 33.09 1.29
CA ASP A 4 -26.73 32.13 1.74
C ASP A 4 -27.25 31.51 3.04
N CYS A 5 -27.60 30.22 3.01
CA CYS A 5 -27.80 29.49 4.25
C CYS A 5 -26.45 29.41 4.96
N THR A 6 -26.42 29.90 6.18
CA THR A 6 -25.27 29.79 7.08
C THR A 6 -25.54 28.65 8.04
N ASP A 7 -24.52 27.86 8.35
CA ASP A 7 -24.64 26.79 9.35
C ASP A 7 -24.68 27.35 10.79
N ALA A 8 -24.80 26.47 11.78
CA ALA A 8 -24.82 26.86 13.20
C ALA A 8 -23.50 27.51 13.70
N GLN A 9 -22.48 27.59 12.86
CA GLN A 9 -21.18 28.24 13.13
C GLN A 9 -20.99 29.50 12.29
N GLY A 10 -21.98 29.88 11.46
CA GLY A 10 -21.95 31.09 10.64
C GLY A 10 -21.17 30.97 9.34
N LEU A 11 -20.81 29.75 8.90
CA LEU A 11 -20.18 29.54 7.59
C LEU A 11 -21.21 29.41 6.49
N ALA A 12 -20.93 30.00 5.32
CA ALA A 12 -21.78 29.85 4.15
C ALA A 12 -21.82 28.38 3.71
N CYS A 13 -23.00 27.77 3.76
CA CYS A 13 -23.23 26.51 3.06
C CYS A 13 -23.09 26.80 1.56
N GLY A 14 -22.13 26.16 0.88
CA GLY A 14 -22.00 26.29 -0.56
C GLY A 14 -23.30 25.86 -1.27
N ALA A 15 -23.47 26.24 -2.53
CA ALA A 15 -24.64 25.94 -3.37
C ALA A 15 -25.01 24.43 -3.49
N MET A 16 -24.20 23.53 -2.91
CA MET A 16 -24.39 22.08 -2.83
C MET A 16 -24.55 21.55 -1.39
N ALA A 17 -24.78 22.41 -0.38
CA ALA A 17 -24.87 22.06 1.05
C ALA A 17 -23.59 21.47 1.68
N LEU A 18 -22.41 21.62 1.04
CA LEU A 18 -21.13 21.33 1.69
C LEU A 18 -20.56 22.60 2.33
N ASP A 19 -20.08 22.45 3.56
CA ASP A 19 -19.22 23.44 4.22
C ASP A 19 -17.84 23.46 3.52
N PRO A 20 -17.44 24.59 2.91
CA PRO A 20 -16.14 24.72 2.26
C PRO A 20 -14.96 24.45 3.19
N ALA A 21 -15.06 24.76 4.48
CA ALA A 21 -13.99 24.49 5.44
C ALA A 21 -13.84 22.99 5.68
N ALA A 22 -14.93 22.27 5.90
CA ALA A 22 -14.91 20.81 5.99
C ALA A 22 -14.37 20.14 4.72
N VAL A 23 -14.70 20.67 3.53
CA VAL A 23 -14.14 20.19 2.26
C VAL A 23 -12.64 20.44 2.20
N ALA A 24 -12.19 21.66 2.53
CA ALA A 24 -10.77 22.01 2.51
C ALA A 24 -9.96 21.13 3.46
N VAL A 25 -10.46 20.87 4.67
CA VAL A 25 -9.83 19.96 5.63
C VAL A 25 -9.72 18.55 5.07
N ARG A 26 -10.79 18.03 4.46
CA ARG A 26 -10.78 16.68 3.87
C ARG A 26 -9.82 16.58 2.69
N VAL A 27 -9.81 17.58 1.81
CA VAL A 27 -8.88 17.64 0.67
C VAL A 27 -7.44 17.73 1.18
N GLY A 28 -7.17 18.57 2.17
CA GLY A 28 -5.87 18.67 2.82
C GLY A 28 -5.39 17.32 3.35
N ALA A 29 -6.23 16.61 4.10
CA ALA A 29 -5.89 15.28 4.62
C ALA A 29 -5.61 14.25 3.51
N ILE A 30 -6.31 14.33 2.37
CA ILE A 30 -6.04 13.47 1.20
C ILE A 30 -4.71 13.85 0.53
N LEU A 31 -4.38 15.13 0.44
CA LEU A 31 -3.11 15.60 -0.10
C LEU A 31 -1.93 15.20 0.81
N ASP A 32 -2.09 15.32 2.13
CA ASP A 32 -1.10 14.89 3.11
C ASP A 32 -0.85 13.38 3.06
N LEU A 33 -1.84 12.58 2.65
CA LEU A 33 -1.66 11.14 2.41
C LEU A 33 -0.75 10.85 1.21
N ALA A 34 -0.71 11.75 0.23
CA ALA A 34 0.16 11.64 -0.94
C ALA A 34 1.55 12.22 -0.69
N LEU A 35 1.62 13.41 -0.09
CA LEU A 35 2.84 14.19 0.04
C LEU A 35 2.76 15.18 1.21
N VAL A 36 3.75 15.17 2.10
CA VAL A 36 3.91 16.18 3.16
C VAL A 36 5.17 17.01 2.92
N GLU A 37 5.07 18.32 3.14
CA GLU A 37 6.23 19.22 3.07
C GLU A 37 6.93 19.33 4.43
N GLU A 38 8.22 19.02 4.46
CA GLU A 38 9.11 19.19 5.61
C GLU A 38 10.09 20.35 5.37
N PRO A 39 10.74 20.98 6.37
CA PRO A 39 11.63 22.14 6.18
C PRO A 39 12.81 21.97 5.20
N THR A 40 13.16 20.74 4.83
CA THR A 40 14.22 20.43 3.86
C THR A 40 13.76 19.60 2.66
N GLY A 41 12.54 19.09 2.64
CA GLY A 41 12.13 18.17 1.58
C GLY A 41 10.68 17.73 1.59
N LEU A 42 10.39 16.73 0.77
CA LEU A 42 9.08 16.16 0.55
C LEU A 42 9.05 14.73 1.08
N VAL A 43 7.99 14.39 1.82
CA VAL A 43 7.71 13.04 2.30
C VAL A 43 6.63 12.46 1.41
N ILE A 44 7.00 11.53 0.53
CA ILE A 44 6.07 10.85 -0.37
C ILE A 44 5.43 9.69 0.39
N LEU A 45 4.10 9.58 0.32
CA LEU A 45 3.34 8.49 0.95
C LEU A 45 3.80 8.26 2.41
N PRO A 46 3.65 9.26 3.30
CA PRO A 46 4.17 9.20 4.67
C PRO A 46 3.61 8.02 5.47
N VAL A 47 2.43 7.52 5.09
CA VAL A 47 1.83 6.30 5.61
C VAL A 47 1.43 5.39 4.46
N TRP A 48 1.44 4.09 4.70
CA TRP A 48 1.10 3.08 3.73
C TRP A 48 -0.04 2.18 4.23
N SER A 49 -0.89 1.76 3.30
CA SER A 49 -1.93 0.77 3.55
C SER A 49 -1.63 -0.50 2.76
N ASP A 50 -1.67 -1.66 3.41
CA ASP A 50 -1.43 -2.95 2.76
C ASP A 50 -2.41 -3.26 1.63
N SER A 51 -3.59 -2.63 1.66
CA SER A 51 -4.58 -2.70 0.57
C SER A 51 -4.06 -2.16 -0.77
N TRP A 52 -2.97 -1.40 -0.77
CA TRP A 52 -2.35 -0.82 -1.98
C TRP A 52 -1.15 -1.62 -2.46
N PHE A 53 -0.78 -2.70 -1.77
CA PHE A 53 0.32 -3.56 -2.18
C PHE A 53 0.15 -4.04 -3.63
N GLY A 54 1.22 -3.95 -4.42
CA GLY A 54 1.21 -4.31 -5.84
C GLY A 54 0.43 -3.37 -6.77
N SER A 55 -0.29 -2.38 -6.22
CA SER A 55 -1.06 -1.42 -7.02
C SER A 55 -0.23 -0.16 -7.32
N PRO A 56 -0.27 0.37 -8.56
CA PRO A 56 0.38 1.63 -8.85
C PRO A 56 -0.33 2.77 -8.13
N VAL A 57 0.44 3.77 -7.69
CA VAL A 57 -0.08 5.00 -7.07
C VAL A 57 0.60 6.18 -7.73
N GLU A 58 -0.18 7.13 -8.23
CA GLU A 58 0.37 8.31 -8.89
C GLU A 58 -0.32 9.57 -8.38
N ALA A 59 0.47 10.62 -8.18
CA ALA A 59 -0.05 11.95 -7.90
C ALA A 59 0.66 12.95 -8.80
N HIS A 60 -0.13 13.84 -9.38
CA HIS A 60 0.33 14.80 -10.39
C HIS A 60 -0.06 16.21 -9.99
N GLY A 61 0.85 17.17 -10.17
CA GLY A 61 0.51 18.57 -10.03
C GLY A 61 0.37 19.07 -8.58
N LEU A 62 0.95 18.37 -7.61
CA LEU A 62 0.91 18.75 -6.20
C LEU A 62 1.68 20.05 -6.00
N ARG A 63 1.05 21.05 -5.40
CA ARG A 63 1.68 22.34 -5.15
C ARG A 63 2.47 22.28 -3.85
N THR A 64 3.73 22.67 -3.94
CA THR A 64 4.69 22.70 -2.82
C THR A 64 5.47 24.01 -2.83
N ARG A 65 6.21 24.31 -1.77
CA ARG A 65 7.10 25.50 -1.77
C ARG A 65 8.27 25.41 -2.73
N TRP A 66 8.63 24.21 -3.20
CA TRP A 66 9.66 24.02 -4.22
C TRP A 66 9.11 24.19 -5.63
N GLY A 67 7.79 24.13 -5.81
CA GLY A 67 7.13 24.19 -7.11
C GLY A 67 6.03 23.15 -7.26
N VAL A 68 5.93 22.55 -8.44
CA VAL A 68 4.91 21.55 -8.77
C VAL A 68 5.53 20.17 -8.75
N ALA A 69 5.14 19.36 -7.77
CA ALA A 69 5.62 17.99 -7.58
C ALA A 69 4.67 16.96 -8.19
N SER A 70 5.23 15.92 -8.77
CA SER A 70 4.54 14.73 -9.23
C SER A 70 5.36 13.50 -8.86
N PHE A 71 4.69 12.39 -8.57
CA PHE A 71 5.36 11.10 -8.35
C PHE A 71 4.53 9.94 -8.88
N ALA A 72 5.21 8.84 -9.16
CA ALA A 72 4.60 7.56 -9.52
C ALA A 72 5.29 6.42 -8.77
N LEU A 73 4.48 5.57 -8.15
CA LEU A 73 4.87 4.31 -7.55
C LEU A 73 4.46 3.18 -8.48
N ARG A 74 5.43 2.35 -8.87
CA ARG A 74 5.26 1.15 -9.70
C ARG A 74 5.82 -0.06 -8.96
N TRP A 75 5.58 -1.26 -9.47
CA TRP A 75 5.99 -2.49 -8.80
C TRP A 75 6.86 -3.38 -9.70
N HIS A 76 7.91 -3.94 -9.10
CA HIS A 76 8.75 -4.99 -9.66
C HIS A 76 8.80 -6.16 -8.67
N GLY A 77 7.83 -7.07 -8.78
CA GLY A 77 7.60 -8.08 -7.75
C GLY A 77 7.19 -7.44 -6.44
N GLU A 78 7.90 -7.75 -5.36
CA GLU A 78 7.69 -7.17 -4.02
C GLU A 78 8.31 -5.78 -3.85
N ARG A 79 9.09 -5.29 -4.83
CA ARG A 79 9.82 -4.03 -4.71
C ARG A 79 9.08 -2.88 -5.39
N PRO A 80 8.79 -1.79 -4.68
CA PRO A 80 8.28 -0.58 -5.29
C PRO A 80 9.38 0.16 -6.05
N ALA A 81 9.09 0.64 -7.27
CA ALA A 81 9.88 1.63 -7.99
C ALA A 81 9.19 2.99 -7.87
N LEU A 82 9.87 3.93 -7.23
CA LEU A 82 9.40 5.30 -7.03
C LEU A 82 10.07 6.23 -8.05
N LEU A 83 9.27 6.99 -8.79
CA LEU A 83 9.71 8.03 -9.70
C LEU A 83 9.16 9.37 -9.22
N TRP A 84 9.95 10.42 -9.33
CA TRP A 84 9.51 11.77 -8.95
C TRP A 84 10.03 12.84 -9.92
N GLU A 85 9.29 13.94 -9.96
CA GLU A 85 9.64 15.16 -10.67
C GLU A 85 9.09 16.36 -9.91
N VAL A 86 9.88 17.43 -9.84
CA VAL A 86 9.48 18.73 -9.33
C VAL A 86 9.86 19.78 -10.36
N ILE A 87 8.85 20.46 -10.90
CA ILE A 87 9.04 21.65 -11.73
C ILE A 87 9.25 22.83 -10.77
N PRO A 88 10.44 23.47 -10.76
CA PRO A 88 10.73 24.54 -9.80
C PRO A 88 9.75 25.70 -9.91
N GLY A 89 9.29 26.20 -8.76
CA GLY A 89 8.43 27.37 -8.67
C GLY A 89 9.17 28.69 -8.90
N SER A 90 8.42 29.77 -9.05
CA SER A 90 9.00 31.11 -9.12
C SER A 90 9.76 31.45 -7.84
N GLY A 91 11.02 31.85 -7.96
CA GLY A 91 11.87 32.20 -6.81
C GLY A 91 12.67 31.03 -6.22
N VAL A 92 12.57 29.84 -6.82
CA VAL A 92 13.37 28.68 -6.48
C VAL A 92 14.48 28.53 -7.51
N ASP A 93 15.74 28.37 -7.09
CA ASP A 93 16.89 28.19 -7.99
C ASP A 93 16.86 26.77 -8.61
N PRO A 94 16.61 26.63 -9.92
CA PRO A 94 16.53 25.33 -10.58
C PRO A 94 17.90 24.63 -10.72
N THR A 95 19.01 25.35 -10.49
CA THR A 95 20.37 24.81 -10.59
C THR A 95 20.88 24.24 -9.27
N GLY A 96 20.14 24.47 -8.17
CA GLY A 96 20.44 23.89 -6.87
C GLY A 96 20.18 22.39 -6.83
N SER A 97 20.49 21.76 -5.70
CA SER A 97 20.34 20.31 -5.50
C SER A 97 18.89 19.82 -5.55
N GLY A 98 17.90 20.71 -5.45
CA GLY A 98 16.49 20.34 -5.33
C GLY A 98 16.09 19.89 -3.92
N PRO A 99 14.82 19.50 -3.73
CA PRO A 99 14.31 19.01 -2.45
C PRO A 99 14.92 17.65 -2.08
N HIS A 100 15.02 17.41 -0.77
CA HIS A 100 15.21 16.08 -0.22
C HIS A 100 13.90 15.28 -0.30
N PHE A 101 13.98 13.97 -0.49
CA PHE A 101 12.84 13.06 -0.55
C PHE A 101 13.01 11.92 0.43
N THR A 102 11.91 11.54 1.07
CA THR A 102 11.79 10.32 1.86
C THR A 102 10.47 9.64 1.57
N ALA A 103 10.36 8.35 1.86
CA ALA A 103 9.12 7.59 1.70
C ALA A 103 8.96 6.59 2.85
N PRO A 104 8.80 7.06 4.11
CA PRO A 104 8.84 6.21 5.29
C PRO A 104 7.71 5.18 5.36
N GLY A 105 6.58 5.42 4.69
CA GLY A 105 5.53 4.41 4.55
C GLY A 105 5.93 3.22 3.67
N LEU A 106 6.91 3.38 2.78
CA LEU A 106 7.39 2.37 1.85
C LEU A 106 8.73 1.75 2.30
N ASP A 107 9.72 2.61 2.55
CA ASP A 107 11.07 2.26 2.96
C ASP A 107 11.61 3.34 3.92
N PRO A 108 11.58 3.10 5.25
CA PRO A 108 12.05 4.05 6.25
C PRO A 108 13.54 4.44 6.14
N SER A 109 14.34 3.63 5.44
CA SER A 109 15.77 3.86 5.27
C SER A 109 16.11 4.64 4.00
N TRP A 110 15.14 4.77 3.09
CA TRP A 110 15.35 5.42 1.80
C TRP A 110 15.28 6.95 1.91
N SER A 111 16.21 7.59 1.20
CA SER A 111 16.18 9.02 0.95
C SER A 111 16.86 9.35 -0.37
N ALA A 112 16.46 10.43 -1.01
CA ALA A 112 17.11 10.96 -2.21
C ALA A 112 17.08 12.50 -2.21
N THR A 113 17.85 13.12 -3.10
CA THR A 113 17.81 14.57 -3.34
C THR A 113 17.87 14.82 -4.84
N GLY A 114 17.03 15.72 -5.35
CA GLY A 114 17.05 16.05 -6.78
C GLY A 114 15.71 16.55 -7.29
N TRP A 115 15.72 17.36 -8.34
CA TRP A 115 14.49 17.81 -9.03
C TRP A 115 13.72 16.68 -9.68
N THR A 116 14.41 15.63 -10.10
CA THR A 116 13.82 14.42 -10.67
C THR A 116 14.67 13.22 -10.27
N GLY A 117 14.07 12.03 -10.27
CA GLY A 117 14.81 10.80 -10.11
C GLY A 117 13.92 9.58 -10.08
N GLU A 118 14.59 8.44 -9.94
CA GLU A 118 13.97 7.14 -9.78
C GLU A 118 14.74 6.31 -8.76
N ALA A 119 14.03 5.46 -8.03
CA ALA A 119 14.61 4.55 -7.06
C ALA A 119 13.80 3.25 -6.97
N LEU A 120 14.49 2.11 -6.96
CA LEU A 120 13.90 0.82 -6.58
C LEU A 120 14.10 0.62 -5.08
N LEU A 121 13.01 0.60 -4.33
CA LEU A 121 13.02 0.56 -2.86
C LEU A 121 13.23 -0.86 -2.32
N ALA A 122 13.37 -0.97 -0.99
CA ALA A 122 13.35 -2.27 -0.31
C ALA A 122 12.07 -3.07 -0.62
N PRO A 123 12.11 -4.41 -0.59
CA PRO A 123 10.91 -5.23 -0.76
C PRO A 123 9.90 -4.92 0.34
N MET A 124 8.64 -4.83 -0.04
CA MET A 124 7.51 -4.82 0.88
C MET A 124 6.87 -6.21 0.87
N GLY A 125 6.56 -6.76 2.04
CA GLY A 125 5.74 -7.97 2.13
C GLY A 125 4.27 -7.59 2.27
N PRO A 126 3.31 -8.39 1.74
CA PRO A 126 1.93 -8.23 2.15
C PRO A 126 1.82 -8.50 3.66
N VAL A 127 1.28 -7.55 4.43
CA VAL A 127 0.92 -7.82 5.82
C VAL A 127 -0.26 -8.79 5.79
N VAL A 128 0.02 -10.06 6.07
CA VAL A 128 -1.02 -11.02 6.40
C VAL A 128 -1.53 -10.61 7.78
N VAL A 129 -2.66 -9.89 7.82
CA VAL A 129 -3.39 -9.70 9.07
C VAL A 129 -3.86 -11.09 9.48
N ALA A 130 -3.14 -11.71 10.41
CA ALA A 130 -3.57 -12.97 10.98
C ALA A 130 -4.93 -12.72 11.61
N SER A 131 -6.00 -13.28 11.01
CA SER A 131 -7.29 -13.37 11.66
C SER A 131 -7.04 -13.97 13.03
N GLN A 132 -7.25 -13.21 14.11
CA GLN A 132 -7.21 -13.78 15.44
C GLN A 132 -8.13 -15.01 15.42
N PRO A 133 -7.69 -16.17 15.94
CA PRO A 133 -8.62 -17.27 16.13
C PRO A 133 -9.75 -16.72 16.99
N GLU A 134 -10.95 -16.71 16.41
CA GLU A 134 -12.19 -16.43 17.09
C GLU A 134 -12.16 -17.26 18.37
N ALA A 135 -12.04 -16.58 19.51
CA ALA A 135 -11.96 -17.22 20.79
C ALA A 135 -13.20 -18.11 20.91
N ALA A 136 -13.00 -19.42 20.79
CA ALA A 136 -14.04 -20.40 20.93
C ALA A 136 -14.72 -20.13 22.28
N SER A 137 -15.95 -19.62 22.20
CA SER A 137 -16.81 -19.41 23.35
C SER A 137 -17.06 -20.78 23.96
N SER A 138 -16.25 -21.13 24.95
CA SER A 138 -16.39 -22.34 25.73
C SER A 138 -17.51 -22.08 26.73
N THR A 139 -18.75 -22.35 26.32
CA THR A 139 -19.83 -22.58 27.27
C THR A 139 -19.54 -23.93 27.92
N ASP A 140 -18.96 -23.87 29.13
CA ASP A 140 -19.11 -24.94 30.11
C ASP A 140 -20.61 -25.15 30.32
N ASP A 141 -21.15 -26.28 29.85
CA ASP A 141 -22.42 -26.79 30.32
C ASP A 141 -22.20 -28.11 31.06
N GLN A 142 -22.87 -28.17 32.21
CA GLN A 142 -22.65 -29.12 33.29
C GLN A 142 -23.01 -30.56 32.90
N THR A 143 -22.24 -31.43 33.54
CA THR A 143 -22.35 -32.88 33.64
C THR A 143 -23.75 -33.36 34.06
N ASP A 144 -24.29 -34.38 33.37
CA ASP A 144 -25.07 -35.43 34.04
C ASP A 144 -24.87 -36.79 33.32
N PRO A 145 -24.53 -37.89 34.03
CA PRO A 145 -24.20 -39.18 33.44
C PRO A 145 -25.37 -40.16 33.53
N ALA A 146 -25.71 -40.82 32.43
CA ALA A 146 -26.03 -42.25 32.36
C ALA A 146 -26.75 -42.56 31.04
N GLN A 147 -26.16 -43.42 30.21
CA GLN A 147 -26.62 -44.80 30.04
C GLN A 147 -25.77 -45.56 29.01
N SER A 148 -25.66 -46.86 29.27
CA SER A 148 -24.62 -47.80 28.87
C SER A 148 -24.69 -48.32 27.42
N ALA A 149 -23.53 -48.80 26.95
CA ALA A 149 -23.20 -49.44 25.65
C ALA A 149 -23.93 -50.80 25.39
N PRO A 150 -23.78 -51.52 24.23
CA PRO A 150 -22.49 -52.05 23.70
C PRO A 150 -22.28 -52.24 22.16
N VAL A 151 -21.01 -52.20 21.74
CA VAL A 151 -20.21 -53.11 20.85
C VAL A 151 -20.61 -53.38 19.37
N GLN A 152 -19.63 -53.19 18.46
CA GLN A 152 -19.05 -54.12 17.43
C GLN A 152 -17.93 -53.33 16.67
N SER A 153 -16.63 -53.66 16.58
CA SER A 153 -15.84 -54.87 16.21
C SER A 153 -15.77 -55.17 14.69
N GLY A 154 -14.65 -54.80 14.04
CA GLY A 154 -14.04 -55.60 12.94
C GLY A 154 -13.51 -54.85 11.69
N PRO A 155 -12.46 -55.36 11.00
CA PRO A 155 -11.40 -54.55 10.35
C PRO A 155 -11.19 -54.83 8.83
N ASP A 156 -9.99 -54.48 8.31
CA ASP A 156 -9.34 -54.80 7.01
C ASP A 156 -9.67 -53.91 5.80
N GLN A 157 -8.78 -53.53 4.85
CA GLN A 157 -7.40 -53.88 4.44
C GLN A 157 -6.94 -52.77 3.42
N SER A 158 -5.71 -52.25 3.43
CA SER A 158 -4.48 -52.70 2.74
C SER A 158 -4.27 -52.22 1.28
N ALA A 159 -2.98 -52.03 0.97
CA ALA A 159 -2.29 -51.82 -0.32
C ALA A 159 -2.32 -50.38 -0.90
N ALA A 160 -1.26 -49.58 -0.83
CA ALA A 160 0.07 -49.73 -1.45
C ALA A 160 0.03 -49.66 -2.99
N GLU A 161 0.60 -48.61 -3.59
CA GLU A 161 1.55 -48.80 -4.69
C GLU A 161 2.49 -47.59 -4.84
N THR A 162 3.78 -47.92 -4.72
CA THR A 162 4.97 -47.14 -5.00
C THR A 162 5.26 -47.19 -6.50
N ALA A 163 5.55 -46.07 -7.15
CA ALA A 163 6.46 -46.05 -8.30
C ALA A 163 7.06 -44.66 -8.51
N ALA A 164 8.27 -44.48 -7.99
CA ALA A 164 9.24 -43.56 -8.55
C ALA A 164 9.86 -44.19 -9.80
N ASN A 165 10.08 -43.42 -10.87
CA ASN A 165 11.33 -43.53 -11.62
C ASN A 165 11.62 -42.24 -12.42
N PRO A 166 12.84 -41.66 -12.31
CA PRO A 166 13.29 -40.50 -13.06
C PRO A 166 13.95 -40.92 -14.39
N GLN A 167 14.37 -39.96 -15.22
CA GLN A 167 15.50 -39.95 -16.18
C GLN A 167 15.23 -38.89 -17.28
N VAL A 168 16.14 -38.19 -17.95
CA VAL A 168 17.60 -37.90 -17.90
C VAL A 168 17.86 -36.88 -19.04
N GLU A 169 18.75 -35.91 -18.79
CA GLU A 169 19.66 -35.11 -19.66
C GLU A 169 19.28 -34.44 -21.02
N ALA A 170 20.02 -33.34 -21.26
CA ALA A 170 20.02 -32.31 -22.31
C ALA A 170 20.78 -32.70 -23.62
N PRO A 171 21.38 -31.75 -24.39
CA PRO A 171 20.85 -30.69 -25.26
C PRO A 171 21.14 -30.98 -26.77
N ARG A 172 20.71 -30.10 -27.68
CA ARG A 172 21.10 -30.15 -29.11
C ARG A 172 21.60 -28.79 -29.58
N GLU A 173 22.87 -28.72 -29.97
CA GLU A 173 23.47 -27.61 -30.69
C GLU A 173 23.06 -27.60 -32.17
N GLY A 174 23.09 -26.41 -32.78
CA GLY A 174 23.30 -26.20 -34.22
C GLY A 174 22.06 -26.23 -35.12
N ASP A 175 21.66 -25.09 -35.68
CA ASP A 175 22.03 -24.81 -37.07
C ASP A 175 21.84 -23.34 -37.45
N SER A 176 22.74 -22.89 -38.31
CA SER A 176 22.90 -21.54 -38.84
C SER A 176 22.03 -21.37 -40.09
N PHE A 177 21.35 -20.22 -40.28
CA PHE A 177 21.00 -19.77 -41.63
C PHE A 177 20.74 -18.26 -41.68
N THR A 178 21.62 -17.58 -42.45
CA THR A 178 21.50 -16.33 -43.24
C THR A 178 20.81 -15.11 -42.63
#